data_AF-A0A921SWJ4-F1
#
_entry.id   AF-A0A921SWJ4-F1
#
_cell.length_a   1.000
_cell.length_b   1.000
_cell.length_c   1.000
_cell.angle_alpha   90.00
_cell.angle_beta   90.00
_cell.angle_gamma   90.00
#
_symmetry.space_group_name_H-M   'P 1'
#
loop_
_entity.id
_entity.type
_entity.pdbx_description
1 polymer ?
#
loop_
_entity_poly.entity_id
_entity_poly.type
_entity_poly.pdbx_seq_one_letter_code
_entity_poly.pdbx_strand_id
1 'polypeptide(L)'
;VLSGNRNFEGRINPDVKMNYLASPPLVIAYALAGTMDFDFENDSLGTDKDGNEVYLRDLWPNPTEVEKVIAESISQEMFTEDYQDVFTGDERWQTLETPEGATFEWDSESTYVRKPPYFEGMGLEPEPVSDIEGARVLVKVGDSTTTDHISPAGAIKLDSPAGRYLQENGVARKDFNSYGSRRGNHEIMIRGTFANIRIKNQLLDGVEGGYTKNFLTGEQEFIYDAAQAYAEQDIPLVVLAGKEYGTGSSRDWAAKGTKLLGVQVVIAESFERIHRSNLIGMGVLPLQYPAGESAESLGLDGTETFSFSGVTALNEGTTPKTVRVVASKDDGTSVEFDAVVRIDTPGEAEYFRNGGILQYVLRSLVAA
;
A
#
# COMPACT_ATOMS: atom_id res chain seq x y z
N VAL A 1 16.37 0.94 -17.52
CA VAL A 1 15.73 2.19 -17.97
C VAL A 1 14.31 1.87 -18.40
N LEU A 2 13.33 2.73 -18.13
CA LEU A 2 11.94 2.49 -18.50
C LEU A 2 11.20 3.79 -18.86
N SER A 3 10.18 3.68 -19.70
CA SER A 3 9.27 4.78 -20.07
C SER A 3 7.98 4.80 -19.25
N GLY A 4 8.07 4.29 -18.02
CA GLY A 4 7.00 4.37 -17.03
C GLY A 4 7.04 5.70 -16.26
N ASN A 5 6.33 5.73 -15.13
CA ASN A 5 6.23 6.92 -14.27
C ASN A 5 6.73 6.71 -12.84
N ARG A 6 7.30 5.54 -12.51
CA ARG A 6 7.80 5.19 -11.18
C ARG A 6 9.02 4.29 -11.26
N ASN A 7 10.00 4.52 -10.39
CA ASN A 7 11.30 3.85 -10.40
C ASN A 7 11.82 3.48 -8.99
N PHE A 8 10.93 3.27 -8.03
CA PHE A 8 11.29 2.84 -6.67
C PHE A 8 12.09 1.53 -6.68
N GLU A 9 13.05 1.42 -5.75
CA GLU A 9 13.89 0.24 -5.59
C GLU A 9 13.06 -1.04 -5.39
N GLY A 10 13.45 -2.14 -6.06
CA GLY A 10 12.80 -3.45 -5.94
C GLY A 10 11.41 -3.57 -6.57
N ARG A 11 10.86 -2.49 -7.16
CA ARG A 11 9.52 -2.50 -7.78
C ARG A 11 9.49 -3.06 -9.20
N ILE A 12 10.47 -2.69 -10.03
CA ILE A 12 10.47 -3.04 -11.46
C ILE A 12 11.02 -4.45 -11.67
N ASN A 13 12.18 -4.73 -11.08
CA ASN A 13 12.82 -6.04 -11.09
C ASN A 13 13.60 -6.20 -9.76
N PRO A 14 13.51 -7.35 -9.07
CA PRO A 14 14.17 -7.57 -7.78
C PRO A 14 15.71 -7.50 -7.85
N ASP A 15 16.30 -7.79 -9.01
CA ASP A 15 17.76 -7.82 -9.22
C ASP A 15 18.32 -6.44 -9.60
N VAL A 16 17.45 -5.45 -9.84
CA VAL A 16 17.83 -4.11 -10.31
C VAL A 16 17.70 -3.08 -9.19
N LYS A 17 18.86 -2.59 -8.71
CA LYS A 17 18.92 -1.54 -7.68
C LYS A 17 18.54 -0.16 -8.22
N MET A 18 19.07 0.23 -9.38
CA MET A 18 18.90 1.56 -9.96
C MET A 18 17.97 1.52 -11.18
N ASN A 19 16.90 2.31 -11.12
CA ASN A 19 15.90 2.40 -12.17
C ASN A 19 15.76 3.86 -12.62
N TYR A 20 15.76 4.12 -13.92
CA TYR A 20 15.71 5.47 -14.48
C TYR A 20 14.50 5.63 -15.39
N LEU A 21 13.74 6.71 -15.16
CA LEU A 21 12.63 7.12 -16.01
C LEU A 21 13.17 7.93 -17.18
N ALA A 22 12.79 7.54 -18.39
CA ALA A 22 13.21 8.22 -19.61
C ALA A 22 12.08 8.18 -20.66
N SER A 23 12.18 9.01 -21.69
CA SER A 23 11.24 8.92 -22.83
C SER A 23 11.40 7.58 -23.56
N PRO A 24 10.35 7.07 -24.25
CA PRO A 24 10.44 5.85 -25.04
C PRO A 24 11.67 5.75 -25.97
N PRO A 25 12.06 6.79 -26.75
CA PRO A 25 13.26 6.70 -27.58
C PRO A 25 14.56 6.61 -26.79
N LEU A 26 14.65 7.23 -25.60
CA LEU A 26 15.82 7.06 -24.73
C LEU A 26 15.94 5.65 -24.15
N VAL A 27 14.82 4.96 -23.89
CA VAL A 27 14.85 3.55 -23.49
C VAL A 27 15.53 2.71 -24.58
N ILE A 28 15.22 2.96 -25.85
CA ILE A 28 15.86 2.29 -26.99
C ILE A 28 17.34 2.69 -27.08
N ALA A 29 17.67 3.97 -26.95
CA ALA A 29 19.05 4.45 -26.99
C ALA A 29 19.94 3.77 -25.94
N TYR A 30 19.49 3.69 -24.68
CA TYR A 30 20.22 2.97 -23.63
C TYR A 30 20.23 1.45 -23.81
N ALA A 31 19.22 0.87 -24.49
CA ALA A 31 19.24 -0.55 -24.85
C ALA A 31 20.30 -0.84 -25.92
N LEU A 32 20.49 0.07 -26.88
CA LEU A 32 21.56 -0.01 -27.89
C LEU A 32 22.94 0.18 -27.25
N ALA A 33 23.10 1.18 -26.39
CA ALA A 33 24.35 1.44 -25.67
C ALA A 33 24.72 0.29 -24.70
N GLY A 34 23.73 -0.40 -24.14
CA GLY A 34 23.92 -1.51 -23.19
C GLY A 34 24.33 -1.06 -21.77
N THR A 35 24.55 0.24 -21.55
CA THR A 35 24.94 0.81 -20.26
C THR A 35 24.38 2.23 -20.10
N MET A 36 24.13 2.64 -18.85
CA MET A 36 23.82 4.02 -18.48
C MET A 36 25.07 4.91 -18.39
N ASP A 37 26.24 4.29 -18.24
CA ASP A 37 27.54 4.95 -18.24
C ASP A 37 28.02 5.08 -19.69
N PHE A 38 27.36 5.97 -20.44
CA PHE A 38 27.57 6.17 -21.88
C PHE A 38 27.43 7.65 -22.22
N ASP A 39 28.39 8.21 -22.96
CA ASP A 39 28.35 9.59 -23.42
C ASP A 39 27.79 9.66 -24.84
N PHE A 40 26.50 9.93 -25.00
CA PHE A 40 25.86 9.99 -26.32
C PHE A 40 26.40 11.09 -27.25
N GLU A 41 27.17 12.06 -26.76
CA GLU A 41 27.80 13.08 -27.59
C GLU A 41 29.09 12.56 -28.24
N ASN A 42 29.88 11.78 -27.50
CA ASN A 42 31.24 11.38 -27.85
C ASN A 42 31.41 9.88 -28.16
N ASP A 43 30.53 9.02 -27.66
CA ASP A 43 30.60 7.57 -27.85
C ASP A 43 29.69 7.11 -28.99
N SER A 44 30.22 6.24 -29.85
CA SER A 44 29.45 5.60 -30.93
C SER A 44 28.60 4.44 -30.41
N LEU A 45 27.36 4.32 -30.89
CA LEU A 45 26.44 3.21 -30.61
C LEU A 45 26.79 1.92 -31.36
N GLY A 46 27.74 2.00 -32.29
CA GLY A 46 28.19 0.89 -33.11
C GLY A 46 28.62 1.36 -34.50
N THR A 47 29.09 0.43 -35.32
CA THR A 47 29.48 0.71 -36.71
C THR A 47 28.41 0.27 -37.68
N ASP A 48 28.20 1.06 -38.73
CA ASP A 48 27.36 0.68 -39.87
C ASP A 48 28.02 -0.41 -40.73
N LYS A 49 27.37 -0.79 -41.84
CA LYS A 49 27.87 -1.82 -42.75
C LYS A 49 29.13 -1.40 -43.53
N ASP A 50 29.38 -0.10 -43.62
CA ASP A 50 30.52 0.49 -44.34
C ASP A 50 31.69 0.79 -43.39
N GLY A 51 31.51 0.53 -42.08
CA GLY A 51 32.51 0.71 -41.03
C GLY A 51 32.52 2.11 -40.41
N ASN A 52 31.54 2.96 -40.71
CA ASN A 52 31.44 4.28 -40.10
C ASN A 52 30.84 4.17 -38.70
N GLU A 53 31.33 4.99 -37.78
CA GLU A 53 30.76 5.13 -36.45
C GLU A 53 29.37 5.78 -36.54
N VAL A 54 28.40 5.16 -35.87
CA VAL A 54 27.02 5.66 -35.76
C VAL A 54 26.84 6.24 -34.36
N TYR A 55 26.38 7.47 -34.27
CA TYR A 55 26.11 8.19 -33.03
C TYR A 55 24.60 8.32 -32.82
N LEU A 56 24.17 8.66 -31.59
CA LEU A 56 22.75 8.85 -31.32
C LEU A 56 22.13 9.93 -32.22
N ARG A 57 22.88 11.01 -32.49
CA ARG A 57 22.46 12.09 -33.39
C ARG A 57 22.16 11.65 -34.82
N ASP A 58 22.73 10.52 -35.26
CA ASP A 58 22.50 9.97 -36.61
C ASP A 58 21.19 9.15 -36.67
N LEU A 59 20.69 8.69 -35.51
CA LEU A 59 19.50 7.86 -35.38
C LEU A 59 18.29 8.61 -34.82
N TRP A 60 18.52 9.73 -34.13
CA TRP A 60 17.48 10.44 -33.40
C TRP A 60 16.49 11.11 -34.37
N PRO A 61 15.18 10.78 -34.31
CA PRO A 61 14.23 11.28 -35.29
C PRO A 61 13.95 12.77 -35.10
N ASN A 62 13.75 13.48 -36.21
CA ASN A 62 13.33 14.88 -36.16
C ASN A 62 11.86 14.98 -35.70
N PRO A 63 11.48 15.90 -34.78
CA PRO A 63 10.09 16.08 -34.36
C PRO A 63 9.10 16.25 -35.52
N THR A 64 9.47 16.96 -36.59
CA THR A 64 8.61 17.14 -37.77
C THR A 64 8.40 15.84 -38.55
N GLU A 65 9.40 14.96 -38.61
CA GLU A 65 9.25 13.64 -39.23
C GLU A 65 8.33 12.75 -38.41
N VAL A 66 8.44 12.79 -37.08
CA VAL A 66 7.55 12.05 -36.16
C VAL A 66 6.10 12.51 -36.33
N GLU A 67 5.85 13.82 -36.32
CA GLU A 67 4.49 14.37 -36.51
C GLU A 67 3.89 13.97 -37.84
N LYS A 68 4.69 14.00 -38.92
CA LYS A 68 4.26 13.57 -40.24
C LYS A 68 3.85 12.09 -40.24
N VAL A 69 4.68 11.21 -39.67
CA VAL A 69 4.37 9.78 -39.57
C VAL A 69 3.10 9.54 -38.75
N ILE A 70 2.91 10.27 -37.64
CA ILE A 70 1.68 10.18 -36.84
C ILE A 70 0.46 10.57 -37.67
N ALA A 71 0.52 11.69 -38.39
CA ALA A 71 -0.59 12.17 -39.21
C ALA A 71 -0.93 11.22 -40.38
N GLU A 72 0.07 10.52 -40.92
CA GLU A 72 -0.11 9.55 -42.00
C GLU A 72 -0.55 8.17 -41.51
N SER A 73 -0.25 7.81 -40.24
CA SER A 73 -0.43 6.45 -39.73
C SER A 73 -1.60 6.29 -38.77
N ILE A 74 -2.06 7.36 -38.11
CA ILE A 74 -3.13 7.31 -37.11
C ILE A 74 -4.40 7.92 -37.70
N SER A 75 -5.47 7.13 -37.78
CA SER A 75 -6.76 7.56 -38.32
C SER A 75 -7.92 7.32 -37.36
N GLN A 76 -9.01 8.07 -37.53
CA GLN A 76 -10.25 7.84 -36.78
C GLN A 76 -10.84 6.43 -36.99
N GLU A 77 -10.64 5.86 -38.18
CA GLU A 77 -11.10 4.51 -38.53
C GLU A 77 -10.51 3.48 -37.55
N MET A 78 -9.20 3.55 -37.26
CA MET A 78 -8.53 2.63 -36.34
C MET A 78 -9.18 2.63 -34.95
N PHE A 79 -9.51 3.82 -34.41
CA PHE A 79 -10.20 3.91 -33.13
C PHE A 79 -11.63 3.37 -33.21
N THR A 80 -12.32 3.58 -34.32
CA THR A 80 -13.69 3.08 -34.50
C THR A 80 -13.68 1.55 -34.57
N GLU A 81 -12.75 0.98 -35.32
CA GLU A 81 -12.56 -0.46 -35.47
C GLU A 81 -12.16 -1.14 -34.16
N ASP A 82 -11.21 -0.57 -33.41
CA ASP A 82 -10.74 -1.17 -32.15
C ASP A 82 -11.81 -1.10 -31.04
N TYR A 83 -12.63 -0.04 -31.00
CA TYR A 83 -13.62 0.15 -29.94
C TYR A 83 -14.98 -0.51 -30.21
N GLN A 84 -15.27 -0.92 -31.46
CA GLN A 84 -16.57 -1.50 -31.80
C GLN A 84 -16.88 -2.77 -30.99
N ASP A 85 -15.84 -3.55 -30.66
CA ASP A 85 -15.94 -4.87 -30.01
C ASP A 85 -15.08 -4.97 -28.73
N VAL A 86 -14.75 -3.85 -28.10
CA VAL A 86 -13.82 -3.81 -26.96
C VAL A 86 -14.26 -4.68 -25.76
N PHE A 87 -15.56 -4.95 -25.64
CA PHE A 87 -16.13 -5.81 -24.60
C PHE A 87 -16.46 -7.23 -25.06
N THR A 88 -16.39 -7.49 -26.37
CA THR A 88 -16.75 -8.79 -26.96
C THR A 88 -15.79 -9.88 -26.49
N GLY A 89 -14.50 -9.55 -26.34
CA GLY A 89 -13.47 -10.48 -25.88
C GLY A 89 -13.23 -11.64 -26.87
N ASP A 90 -12.30 -12.54 -26.51
CA ASP A 90 -12.04 -13.75 -27.29
C ASP A 90 -12.96 -14.92 -26.89
N GLU A 91 -12.81 -16.07 -27.54
CA GLU A 91 -13.58 -17.29 -27.21
C GLU A 91 -13.43 -17.68 -25.74
N ARG A 92 -12.25 -17.48 -25.13
CA ARG A 92 -12.02 -17.80 -23.72
C ARG A 92 -12.84 -16.91 -22.81
N TRP A 93 -12.95 -15.61 -23.11
CA TRP A 93 -13.79 -14.67 -22.36
C TRP A 93 -15.27 -15.04 -22.47
N GLN A 94 -15.74 -15.31 -23.68
CA GLN A 94 -17.16 -15.60 -23.95
C GLN A 94 -17.64 -16.95 -23.39
N THR A 95 -16.72 -17.91 -23.22
CA THR A 95 -17.02 -19.25 -22.70
C THR A 95 -16.87 -19.38 -21.19
N LEU A 96 -16.54 -18.29 -20.47
CA LEU A 96 -16.54 -18.29 -19.01
C LEU A 96 -17.97 -18.49 -18.49
N GLU A 97 -18.15 -19.53 -17.66
CA GLU A 97 -19.40 -19.73 -16.95
C GLU A 97 -19.59 -18.61 -15.92
N THR A 98 -20.64 -17.81 -16.09
CA THR A 98 -21.00 -16.75 -15.16
C THR A 98 -22.26 -17.15 -14.39
N PRO A 99 -22.20 -17.32 -13.07
CA PRO A 99 -23.39 -17.64 -12.28
C PRO A 99 -24.43 -16.52 -12.35
N GLU A 100 -25.70 -16.89 -12.38
CA GLU A 100 -26.83 -15.96 -12.39
C GLU A 100 -27.22 -15.56 -10.96
N GLY A 101 -27.57 -14.29 -10.73
CA GLY A 101 -28.10 -13.83 -9.44
C GLY A 101 -27.60 -12.46 -9.01
N ALA A 102 -28.22 -11.91 -7.97
CA ALA A 102 -27.86 -10.60 -7.40
C ALA A 102 -26.79 -10.68 -6.30
N THR A 103 -26.52 -11.89 -5.77
CA THR A 103 -25.57 -12.13 -4.68
C THR A 103 -24.48 -13.09 -5.13
N PHE A 104 -23.23 -12.80 -4.76
CA PHE A 104 -22.10 -13.66 -5.06
C PHE A 104 -22.09 -14.91 -4.18
N GLU A 105 -22.04 -16.10 -4.79
CA GLU A 105 -21.90 -17.37 -4.08
C GLU A 105 -20.42 -17.57 -3.69
N TRP A 106 -20.14 -17.54 -2.39
CA TRP A 106 -18.78 -17.67 -1.89
C TRP A 106 -18.36 -19.14 -1.83
N ASP A 107 -17.33 -19.48 -2.59
CA ASP A 107 -16.65 -20.77 -2.49
C ASP A 107 -15.64 -20.75 -1.32
N SER A 108 -15.84 -21.65 -0.34
CA SER A 108 -14.97 -21.80 0.82
C SER A 108 -13.63 -22.45 0.53
N GLU A 109 -13.43 -23.02 -0.66
CA GLU A 109 -12.14 -23.58 -1.10
C GLU A 109 -11.35 -22.58 -1.95
N SER A 110 -11.99 -21.53 -2.47
CA SER A 110 -11.35 -20.53 -3.31
C SER A 110 -10.16 -19.88 -2.61
N THR A 111 -8.99 -19.91 -3.25
CA THR A 111 -7.80 -19.19 -2.78
C THR A 111 -7.64 -17.81 -3.44
N TYR A 112 -8.58 -17.42 -4.30
CA TYR A 112 -8.56 -16.14 -5.02
C TYR A 112 -9.61 -15.14 -4.54
N VAL A 113 -10.81 -15.60 -4.20
CA VAL A 113 -11.94 -14.74 -3.81
C VAL A 113 -12.53 -15.27 -2.51
N ARG A 114 -12.47 -14.47 -1.44
CA ARG A 114 -12.96 -14.83 -0.09
C ARG A 114 -13.82 -13.71 0.48
N LYS A 115 -14.91 -14.07 1.15
CA LYS A 115 -15.82 -13.11 1.81
C LYS A 115 -15.07 -12.36 2.90
N PRO A 116 -14.84 -11.05 2.78
CA PRO A 116 -14.09 -10.30 3.79
C PRO A 116 -14.94 -10.01 5.03
N PRO A 117 -14.32 -9.86 6.21
CA PRO A 117 -15.02 -9.68 7.48
C PRO A 117 -15.49 -8.24 7.73
N TYR A 118 -15.48 -7.35 6.73
CA TYR A 118 -15.70 -5.90 6.92
C TYR A 118 -17.04 -5.53 7.58
N PHE A 119 -18.05 -6.39 7.44
CA PHE A 119 -19.41 -6.16 7.92
C PHE A 119 -19.81 -7.11 9.05
N GLU A 120 -18.90 -7.94 9.55
CA GLU A 120 -19.19 -8.85 10.65
C GLU A 120 -19.46 -8.06 11.95
N GLY A 121 -20.55 -8.41 12.63
CA GLY A 121 -20.97 -7.71 13.86
C GLY A 121 -21.53 -6.29 13.64
N MET A 122 -21.71 -5.84 12.39
CA MET A 122 -22.17 -4.48 12.11
C MET A 122 -23.66 -4.29 12.44
N GLY A 123 -23.94 -3.35 13.36
CA GLY A 123 -25.31 -2.89 13.67
C GLY A 123 -25.85 -1.85 12.67
N LEU A 124 -27.18 -1.66 12.72
CA LEU A 124 -27.89 -0.63 11.92
C LEU A 124 -27.39 0.78 12.25
N GLU A 125 -27.20 1.08 13.53
CA GLU A 125 -26.59 2.32 14.00
C GLU A 125 -25.08 2.15 14.18
N PRO A 126 -24.28 3.23 14.04
CA PRO A 126 -22.86 3.19 14.35
C PRO A 126 -22.61 3.05 15.85
N GLU A 127 -21.61 2.25 16.20
CA GLU A 127 -21.07 2.23 17.56
C GLU A 127 -20.37 3.57 17.87
N PRO A 128 -20.50 4.11 19.09
CA PRO A 128 -19.80 5.34 19.46
C PRO A 128 -18.28 5.19 19.33
N VAL A 129 -17.63 6.24 18.85
CA VAL A 129 -16.16 6.33 18.82
C VAL A 129 -15.64 6.37 20.25
N SER A 130 -14.67 5.51 20.58
CA SER A 130 -14.00 5.47 21.88
C SER A 130 -12.60 6.05 21.82
N ASP A 131 -12.11 6.49 22.97
CA ASP A 131 -10.68 6.71 23.19
C ASP A 131 -9.95 5.36 23.17
N ILE A 132 -8.65 5.39 22.85
CA ILE A 132 -7.84 4.18 22.67
C ILE A 132 -6.81 4.11 23.79
N GLU A 133 -6.75 3.01 24.52
CA GLU A 133 -5.83 2.81 25.63
C GLU A 133 -4.99 1.55 25.43
N GLY A 134 -3.77 1.55 25.94
CA GLY A 134 -2.95 0.34 25.98
C GLY A 134 -2.40 -0.10 24.62
N ALA A 135 -2.35 0.78 23.62
CA ALA A 135 -1.94 0.41 22.27
C ALA A 135 -0.43 0.12 22.19
N ARG A 136 -0.04 -0.96 21.49
CA ARG A 136 1.36 -1.33 21.26
C ARG A 136 1.82 -0.96 19.86
N VAL A 137 3.09 -0.60 19.72
CA VAL A 137 3.67 -0.28 18.41
C VAL A 137 3.90 -1.56 17.62
N LEU A 138 3.17 -1.75 16.52
CA LEU A 138 3.38 -2.89 15.62
C LEU A 138 4.52 -2.62 14.63
N VAL A 139 4.60 -1.39 14.11
CA VAL A 139 5.54 -0.98 13.09
C VAL A 139 6.01 0.43 13.37
N LYS A 140 7.34 0.65 13.33
CA LYS A 140 7.97 1.96 13.34
C LYS A 140 8.82 2.11 12.08
N VAL A 141 8.50 3.06 11.22
CA VAL A 141 9.15 3.23 9.90
C VAL A 141 9.59 4.66 9.66
N GLY A 142 10.60 4.84 8.83
CA GLY A 142 11.12 6.16 8.46
C GLY A 142 10.31 6.84 7.34
N ASP A 143 10.94 7.87 6.79
CA ASP A 143 10.42 8.69 5.70
C ASP A 143 10.12 7.90 4.42
N SER A 144 9.20 8.42 3.62
CA SER A 144 8.87 7.92 2.28
C SER A 144 8.47 6.44 2.25
N THR A 145 7.87 5.92 3.33
CA THR A 145 7.33 4.57 3.35
C THR A 145 6.16 4.45 2.37
N THR A 146 6.43 3.85 1.20
CA THR A 146 5.46 3.73 0.11
C THR A 146 4.33 2.74 0.39
N THR A 147 3.22 2.83 -0.35
CA THR A 147 2.17 1.79 -0.34
C THR A 147 2.65 0.42 -0.87
N ASP A 148 3.78 0.36 -1.58
CA ASP A 148 4.44 -0.91 -1.93
C ASP A 148 5.11 -1.57 -0.73
N HIS A 149 5.59 -0.79 0.24
CA HIS A 149 6.09 -1.32 1.51
C HIS A 149 4.95 -1.85 2.38
N ILE A 150 3.84 -1.11 2.44
CA ILE A 150 2.65 -1.44 3.26
C ILE A 150 1.86 -2.61 2.65
N SER A 151 1.66 -2.64 1.34
CA SER A 151 0.89 -3.67 0.65
C SER A 151 1.60 -4.05 -0.66
N PRO A 152 2.62 -4.94 -0.62
CA PRO A 152 3.33 -5.40 -1.80
C PRO A 152 2.38 -6.08 -2.80
N ALA A 153 2.71 -5.99 -4.08
CA ALA A 153 1.95 -6.62 -5.16
C ALA A 153 2.72 -7.75 -5.88
N GLY A 154 4.00 -7.93 -5.54
CA GLY A 154 4.91 -8.87 -6.19
C GLY A 154 4.75 -10.33 -5.74
N ALA A 155 5.82 -11.11 -5.93
CA ALA A 155 5.85 -12.54 -5.62
C ALA A 155 5.66 -12.82 -4.11
N ILE A 156 5.00 -13.93 -3.81
CA ILE A 156 4.81 -14.44 -2.44
C ILE A 156 5.96 -15.40 -2.11
N LYS A 157 6.69 -15.14 -1.02
CA LYS A 157 7.76 -16.02 -0.55
C LYS A 157 7.20 -17.32 0.01
N LEU A 158 7.97 -18.40 -0.10
CA LEU A 158 7.56 -19.74 0.33
C LEU A 158 7.33 -19.81 1.85
N ASP A 159 8.22 -19.20 2.60
CA ASP A 159 8.31 -19.22 4.07
C ASP A 159 7.52 -18.07 4.74
N SER A 160 6.93 -17.16 3.98
CA SER A 160 6.10 -16.08 4.53
C SER A 160 4.78 -16.62 5.09
N PRO A 161 4.09 -15.87 5.97
CA PRO A 161 2.76 -16.27 6.46
C PRO A 161 1.77 -16.56 5.33
N ALA A 162 1.76 -15.74 4.27
CA ALA A 162 0.92 -15.96 3.10
C ALA A 162 1.30 -17.23 2.32
N GLY A 163 2.60 -17.53 2.21
CA GLY A 163 3.09 -18.76 1.59
C GLY A 163 2.66 -20.01 2.36
N ARG A 164 2.81 -19.98 3.69
CA ARG A 164 2.36 -21.05 4.60
C ARG A 164 0.85 -21.30 4.45
N TYR A 165 0.04 -20.24 4.50
CA TYR A 165 -1.42 -20.32 4.28
C TYR A 165 -1.78 -20.97 2.94
N LEU A 166 -1.10 -20.59 1.85
CA LEU A 166 -1.34 -21.18 0.53
C LEU A 166 -0.99 -22.68 0.49
N GLN A 167 0.09 -23.10 1.15
CA GLN A 167 0.47 -24.52 1.23
C GLN A 167 -0.52 -25.34 2.05
N GLU A 168 -0.96 -24.81 3.19
CA GLU A 168 -1.97 -25.42 4.05
C GLU A 168 -3.31 -25.60 3.31
N ASN A 169 -3.60 -24.72 2.35
CA ASN A 169 -4.76 -24.82 1.46
C ASN A 169 -4.46 -25.54 0.12
N GLY A 170 -3.39 -26.34 0.07
CA GLY A 170 -3.09 -27.24 -1.06
C GLY A 170 -2.55 -26.58 -2.33
N VAL A 171 -2.17 -25.29 -2.28
CA VAL A 171 -1.62 -24.58 -3.45
C VAL A 171 -0.13 -24.87 -3.59
N ALA A 172 0.27 -25.38 -4.75
CA ALA A 172 1.68 -25.62 -5.05
C ALA A 172 2.44 -24.30 -5.25
N ARG A 173 3.74 -24.27 -4.92
CA ARG A 173 4.59 -23.06 -5.01
C ARG A 173 4.52 -22.34 -6.37
N LYS A 174 4.49 -23.09 -7.47
CA LYS A 174 4.42 -22.54 -8.84
C LYS A 174 3.11 -21.77 -9.10
N ASP A 175 2.06 -22.08 -8.34
CA ASP A 175 0.71 -21.54 -8.47
C ASP A 175 0.39 -20.46 -7.41
N PHE A 176 1.38 -20.05 -6.60
CA PHE A 176 1.23 -18.95 -5.65
C PHE A 176 0.80 -17.65 -6.34
N ASN A 177 1.30 -17.44 -7.55
CA ASN A 177 1.13 -16.20 -8.31
C ASN A 177 1.69 -15.01 -7.50
N SER A 178 1.08 -13.83 -7.60
CA SER A 178 1.52 -12.61 -6.92
C SER A 178 0.50 -12.11 -5.89
N TYR A 179 0.92 -11.32 -4.91
CA TYR A 179 -0.02 -10.61 -4.02
C TYR A 179 -1.04 -9.80 -4.82
N GLY A 180 -0.64 -9.18 -5.93
CA GLY A 180 -1.54 -8.44 -6.82
C GLY A 180 -2.68 -9.29 -7.38
N SER A 181 -2.41 -10.56 -7.71
CA SER A 181 -3.42 -11.51 -8.19
C SER A 181 -4.34 -12.04 -7.09
N ARG A 182 -3.95 -11.91 -5.81
CA ARG A 182 -4.66 -12.45 -4.65
C ARG A 182 -5.49 -11.40 -3.91
N ARG A 183 -5.71 -10.22 -4.50
CA ARG A 183 -6.42 -9.09 -3.86
C ARG A 183 -7.88 -9.37 -3.51
N GLY A 184 -8.51 -10.38 -4.10
CA GLY A 184 -9.84 -10.86 -3.73
C GLY A 184 -9.87 -11.73 -2.48
N ASN A 185 -8.71 -12.13 -1.95
CA ASN A 185 -8.59 -12.99 -0.79
C ASN A 185 -7.95 -12.23 0.39
N HIS A 186 -8.77 -11.85 1.35
CA HIS A 186 -8.31 -11.09 2.52
C HIS A 186 -7.32 -11.87 3.38
N GLU A 187 -7.43 -13.20 3.50
CA GLU A 187 -6.50 -14.02 4.29
C GLU A 187 -5.05 -13.88 3.79
N ILE A 188 -4.87 -13.83 2.48
CA ILE A 188 -3.54 -13.66 1.86
C ILE A 188 -3.07 -12.22 1.99
N MET A 189 -3.97 -11.26 1.77
CA MET A 189 -3.60 -9.85 1.75
C MET A 189 -3.27 -9.30 3.14
N ILE A 190 -3.96 -9.75 4.20
CA ILE A 190 -3.61 -9.43 5.59
C ILE A 190 -2.22 -9.96 5.90
N ARG A 191 -1.95 -11.23 5.58
CA ARG A 191 -0.62 -11.87 5.71
C ARG A 191 0.46 -11.22 4.85
N GLY A 192 0.07 -10.52 3.79
CA GLY A 192 0.95 -9.74 2.91
C GLY A 192 1.18 -8.30 3.38
N THR A 193 0.42 -7.83 4.37
CA THR A 193 0.52 -6.45 4.84
C THR A 193 1.83 -6.24 5.59
N PHE A 194 2.57 -5.21 5.21
CA PHE A 194 3.96 -4.95 5.58
C PHE A 194 4.94 -6.08 5.26
N ALA A 195 4.59 -7.02 4.37
CA ALA A 195 5.45 -8.17 4.04
C ALA A 195 6.52 -7.86 2.96
N ASN A 196 6.69 -6.58 2.59
CA ASN A 196 7.67 -6.20 1.58
C ASN A 196 9.09 -6.56 2.05
N ILE A 197 9.90 -7.14 1.17
CA ILE A 197 11.24 -7.61 1.50
C ILE A 197 12.23 -6.48 1.83
N ARG A 198 11.89 -5.22 1.50
CA ARG A 198 12.71 -4.02 1.69
C ARG A 198 12.20 -3.10 2.79
N ILE A 199 11.07 -3.41 3.43
CA ILE A 199 10.61 -2.58 4.55
C ILE A 199 11.64 -2.68 5.69
N LYS A 200 11.91 -1.54 6.32
CA LYS A 200 12.85 -1.41 7.45
C LYS A 200 12.07 -0.98 8.67
N ASN A 201 11.74 -1.94 9.52
CA ASN A 201 11.07 -1.68 10.77
C ASN A 201 12.11 -1.31 11.83
N GLN A 202 12.09 -0.07 12.30
CA GLN A 202 13.04 0.50 13.26
C GLN A 202 12.91 -0.08 14.67
N LEU A 203 11.93 -0.96 14.91
CA LEU A 203 11.87 -1.80 16.12
C LEU A 203 12.93 -2.92 16.14
N LEU A 204 13.60 -3.14 15.00
CA LEU A 204 14.66 -4.13 14.81
C LEU A 204 15.92 -3.44 14.30
N ASP A 205 17.09 -3.98 14.67
CA ASP A 205 18.38 -3.41 14.28
C ASP A 205 18.84 -3.98 12.93
N GLY A 206 18.80 -3.14 11.89
CA GLY A 206 19.34 -3.47 10.56
C GLY A 206 18.58 -4.56 9.77
N VAL A 207 17.38 -4.93 10.20
CA VAL A 207 16.58 -5.99 9.56
C VAL A 207 15.72 -5.43 8.42
N GLU A 208 15.85 -6.02 7.23
CA GLU A 208 14.94 -5.79 6.10
C GLU A 208 13.93 -6.93 5.98
N GLY A 209 12.68 -6.59 5.70
CA GLY A 209 11.59 -7.54 5.50
C GLY A 209 10.42 -7.33 6.45
N GLY A 210 9.34 -8.08 6.23
CA GLY A 210 8.09 -7.97 6.99
C GLY A 210 8.14 -8.54 8.40
N TYR A 211 9.08 -8.04 9.19
CA TYR A 211 9.35 -8.45 10.56
C TYR A 211 9.10 -7.32 11.55
N THR A 212 8.80 -7.69 12.79
CA THR A 212 8.70 -6.76 13.92
C THR A 212 9.22 -7.40 15.19
N LYS A 213 9.36 -6.58 16.24
CA LYS A 213 9.56 -7.04 17.60
C LYS A 213 8.19 -7.30 18.22
N ASN A 214 7.90 -8.55 18.56
CA ASN A 214 6.72 -8.87 19.35
C ASN A 214 7.05 -8.59 20.83
N PHE A 215 6.43 -7.58 21.43
CA PHE A 215 6.68 -7.21 22.84
C PHE A 215 6.00 -8.15 23.85
N LEU A 216 5.16 -9.09 23.41
CA LEU A 216 4.60 -10.14 24.27
C LEU A 216 5.60 -11.27 24.50
N THR A 217 6.33 -11.66 23.45
CA THR A 217 7.34 -12.73 23.48
C THR A 217 8.76 -12.21 23.68
N GLY A 218 9.00 -10.96 23.27
CA GLY A 218 10.34 -10.40 23.17
C GLY A 218 11.11 -10.90 21.95
N GLU A 219 10.47 -11.54 20.98
CA GLU A 219 11.13 -12.14 19.82
C GLU A 219 10.94 -11.32 18.53
N GLN A 220 11.78 -11.58 17.54
CA GLN A 220 11.56 -11.10 16.18
C GLN A 220 10.61 -12.07 15.47
N GLU A 221 9.48 -11.56 14.99
CA GLU A 221 8.44 -12.35 14.34
C GLU A 221 7.98 -11.69 13.04
N PHE A 222 7.23 -12.41 12.20
CA PHE A 222 6.54 -11.77 11.09
C PHE A 222 5.47 -10.82 11.63
N ILE A 223 5.26 -9.68 10.96
CA ILE A 223 4.29 -8.66 11.38
C ILE A 223 2.88 -9.26 11.54
N TYR A 224 2.48 -10.14 10.63
CA TYR A 224 1.20 -10.85 10.73
C TYR A 224 1.11 -11.71 11.99
N ASP A 225 2.13 -12.54 12.26
CA ASP A 225 2.15 -13.46 13.40
C ASP A 225 2.08 -12.67 14.72
N ALA A 226 2.87 -11.60 14.85
CA ALA A 226 2.82 -10.70 16.00
C ALA A 226 1.45 -10.02 16.17
N ALA A 227 0.86 -9.53 15.07
CA ALA A 227 -0.46 -8.91 15.09
C ALA A 227 -1.57 -9.87 15.56
N GLN A 228 -1.50 -11.16 15.19
CA GLN A 228 -2.44 -12.17 15.71
C GLN A 228 -2.27 -12.37 17.22
N ALA A 229 -1.03 -12.44 17.73
CA ALA A 229 -0.78 -12.57 19.16
C ALA A 229 -1.34 -11.38 19.99
N TYR A 230 -1.27 -10.16 19.44
CA TYR A 230 -1.90 -8.99 20.05
C TYR A 230 -3.44 -9.05 19.99
N ALA A 231 -4.00 -9.52 18.87
CA ALA A 231 -5.44 -9.68 18.71
C ALA A 231 -6.02 -10.69 19.72
N GLU A 232 -5.31 -11.79 20.02
CA GLU A 232 -5.72 -12.77 21.04
C GLU A 232 -5.80 -12.20 22.47
N GLN A 233 -5.17 -11.06 22.72
CA GLN A 233 -5.16 -10.36 24.01
C GLN A 233 -5.95 -9.04 23.97
N ASP A 234 -6.69 -8.77 22.90
CA ASP A 234 -7.44 -7.53 22.68
C ASP A 234 -6.57 -6.26 22.79
N ILE A 235 -5.29 -6.35 22.40
CA ILE A 235 -4.35 -5.23 22.47
C ILE A 235 -4.46 -4.39 21.18
N PRO A 236 -4.84 -3.10 21.25
CA PRO A 236 -4.88 -2.25 20.07
C PRO A 236 -3.48 -1.96 19.56
N LEU A 237 -3.35 -1.70 18.25
CA LEU A 237 -2.05 -1.48 17.63
C LEU A 237 -1.92 -0.08 17.03
N VAL A 238 -0.70 0.44 17.05
CA VAL A 238 -0.32 1.73 16.44
C VAL A 238 0.88 1.55 15.50
N VAL A 239 0.89 2.35 14.43
CA VAL A 239 2.05 2.51 13.54
C VAL A 239 2.65 3.90 13.77
N LEU A 240 3.97 3.96 13.92
CA LEU A 240 4.74 5.20 13.95
C LEU A 240 5.47 5.36 12.62
N ALA A 241 5.40 6.53 12.00
CA ALA A 241 5.97 6.78 10.68
C ALA A 241 6.66 8.15 10.57
N GLY A 242 7.63 8.25 9.66
CA GLY A 242 8.24 9.53 9.27
C GLY A 242 7.37 10.34 8.30
N LYS A 243 8.03 11.07 7.40
CA LYS A 243 7.41 11.93 6.39
C LYS A 243 6.85 11.14 5.21
N GLU A 244 5.85 11.70 4.54
CA GLU A 244 5.27 11.18 3.29
C GLU A 244 4.81 9.72 3.40
N TYR A 245 4.27 9.35 4.56
CA TYR A 245 3.78 8.00 4.81
C TYR A 245 2.66 7.64 3.84
N GLY A 246 2.81 6.51 3.16
CA GLY A 246 1.88 6.03 2.15
C GLY A 246 2.07 6.61 0.75
N THR A 247 3.26 7.12 0.41
CA THR A 247 3.51 7.63 -0.95
C THR A 247 3.42 6.53 -2.02
N GLY A 248 3.11 6.92 -3.27
CA GLY A 248 3.11 6.02 -4.42
C GLY A 248 1.72 5.61 -4.91
N SER A 249 1.47 4.30 -5.02
CA SER A 249 0.27 3.79 -5.69
C SER A 249 -0.97 3.92 -4.83
N SER A 250 -2.10 4.33 -5.41
CA SER A 250 -3.39 4.14 -4.76
C SER A 250 -3.65 2.64 -4.62
N ARG A 251 -3.58 2.14 -3.39
CA ARG A 251 -3.84 0.74 -3.02
C ARG A 251 -4.67 0.74 -1.75
N ASP A 252 -5.94 0.41 -1.91
CA ASP A 252 -6.88 0.24 -0.79
C ASP A 252 -6.38 -0.78 0.25
N TRP A 253 -5.72 -1.85 -0.20
CA TRP A 253 -5.12 -2.87 0.66
C TRP A 253 -4.05 -2.35 1.61
N ALA A 254 -3.40 -1.22 1.32
CA ALA A 254 -2.51 -0.57 2.28
C ALA A 254 -3.27 -0.07 3.53
N ALA A 255 -4.54 0.32 3.40
CA ALA A 255 -5.38 0.69 4.54
C ALA A 255 -6.19 -0.51 5.09
N LYS A 256 -6.78 -1.33 4.20
CA LYS A 256 -7.55 -2.53 4.62
C LYS A 256 -6.67 -3.49 5.43
N GLY A 257 -5.47 -3.77 4.93
CA GLY A 257 -4.49 -4.61 5.61
C GLY A 257 -4.11 -4.05 6.97
N THR A 258 -3.79 -2.74 7.04
CA THR A 258 -3.47 -2.04 8.28
C THR A 258 -4.59 -2.20 9.32
N LYS A 259 -5.84 -1.93 8.95
CA LYS A 259 -6.99 -2.11 9.86
C LYS A 259 -7.16 -3.57 10.29
N LEU A 260 -7.07 -4.51 9.35
CA LEU A 260 -7.30 -5.94 9.59
C LEU A 260 -6.16 -6.62 10.38
N LEU A 261 -4.98 -6.00 10.45
CA LEU A 261 -3.95 -6.37 11.43
C LEU A 261 -4.26 -5.88 12.85
N GLY A 262 -5.33 -5.11 13.07
CA GLY A 262 -5.69 -4.57 14.38
C GLY A 262 -5.14 -3.17 14.66
N VAL A 263 -4.52 -2.51 13.68
CA VAL A 263 -4.05 -1.12 13.83
C VAL A 263 -5.24 -0.18 13.91
N GLN A 264 -5.33 0.58 14.99
CA GLN A 264 -6.37 1.59 15.23
C GLN A 264 -5.86 3.01 14.93
N VAL A 265 -4.56 3.26 15.08
CA VAL A 265 -3.94 4.58 14.90
C VAL A 265 -2.69 4.48 14.04
N VAL A 266 -2.48 5.49 13.19
CA VAL A 266 -1.18 5.73 12.56
C VAL A 266 -0.75 7.14 12.93
N ILE A 267 0.44 7.30 13.51
CA ILE A 267 1.05 8.61 13.78
C ILE A 267 2.22 8.83 12.83
N ALA A 268 2.19 9.89 12.03
CA ALA A 268 3.23 10.20 11.07
C ALA A 268 3.70 11.65 11.16
N GLU A 269 4.89 11.99 10.64
CA GLU A 269 5.27 13.40 10.46
C GLU A 269 4.45 14.07 9.35
N SER A 270 4.15 13.30 8.29
CA SER A 270 3.21 13.71 7.25
C SER A 270 2.69 12.50 6.47
N PHE A 271 1.53 12.66 5.82
CA PHE A 271 0.91 11.62 5.00
C PHE A 271 0.85 12.04 3.54
N GLU A 272 0.91 11.07 2.64
CA GLU A 272 0.38 11.24 1.29
C GLU A 272 -1.16 11.32 1.35
N ARG A 273 -1.73 12.22 0.54
CA ARG A 273 -3.15 12.61 0.58
C ARG A 273 -4.11 11.43 0.38
N ILE A 274 -3.87 10.58 -0.62
CA ILE A 274 -4.74 9.44 -0.93
C ILE A 274 -4.63 8.39 0.16
N HIS A 275 -3.42 8.09 0.64
CA HIS A 275 -3.26 7.11 1.70
C HIS A 275 -3.94 7.53 3.01
N ARG A 276 -3.82 8.80 3.41
CA ARG A 276 -4.54 9.37 4.56
C ARG A 276 -6.05 9.13 4.45
N SER A 277 -6.66 9.47 3.32
CA SER A 277 -8.10 9.28 3.12
C SER A 277 -8.50 7.79 3.13
N ASN A 278 -7.65 6.90 2.63
CA ASN A 278 -7.90 5.45 2.68
C ASN A 278 -7.87 4.92 4.13
N LEU A 279 -6.96 5.40 4.99
CA LEU A 279 -6.92 5.03 6.41
C LEU A 279 -8.24 5.39 7.11
N ILE A 280 -8.71 6.63 6.90
CA ILE A 280 -10.00 7.11 7.44
C ILE A 280 -11.15 6.26 6.89
N GLY A 281 -11.13 5.97 5.59
CA GLY A 281 -12.13 5.12 4.94
C GLY A 281 -12.20 3.70 5.51
N MET A 282 -11.16 3.24 6.19
CA MET A 282 -11.13 1.95 6.90
C MET A 282 -11.29 2.08 8.42
N GLY A 283 -11.57 3.28 8.94
CA GLY A 283 -11.72 3.52 10.38
C GLY A 283 -10.40 3.40 11.15
N VAL A 284 -9.27 3.77 10.53
CA VAL A 284 -7.97 3.93 11.19
C VAL A 284 -7.74 5.43 11.38
N LEU A 285 -7.37 5.87 12.59
CA LEU A 285 -7.19 7.28 12.94
C LEU A 285 -5.80 7.77 12.47
N PRO A 286 -5.72 8.67 11.46
CA PRO A 286 -4.46 9.28 11.10
C PRO A 286 -4.17 10.47 12.01
N LEU A 287 -3.05 10.39 12.73
CA LEU A 287 -2.53 11.45 13.56
C LEU A 287 -1.22 11.97 13.00
N GLN A 288 -0.98 13.26 13.14
CA GLN A 288 0.28 13.87 12.77
C GLN A 288 0.99 14.39 14.03
N TYR A 289 2.30 14.20 14.12
CA TYR A 289 3.09 14.82 15.20
C TYR A 289 2.92 16.36 15.19
N PRO A 290 3.13 17.03 16.34
CA PRO A 290 3.21 18.48 16.38
C PRO A 290 4.20 19.02 15.35
N ALA A 291 3.99 20.24 14.87
CA ALA A 291 4.85 20.83 13.85
C ALA A 291 6.32 20.89 14.33
N GLY A 292 7.22 20.22 13.60
CA GLY A 292 8.65 20.14 13.93
C GLY A 292 9.03 18.97 14.85
N GLU A 293 8.06 18.21 15.34
CA GLU A 293 8.28 17.01 16.15
C GLU A 293 8.20 15.73 15.30
N SER A 294 8.86 14.67 15.77
CA SER A 294 8.87 13.33 15.22
C SER A 294 8.93 12.28 16.33
N ALA A 295 8.85 10.99 15.97
CA ALA A 295 9.12 9.92 16.93
C ALA A 295 10.51 10.07 17.58
N GLU A 296 11.52 10.52 16.81
CA GLU A 296 12.88 10.68 17.30
C GLU A 296 13.03 11.88 18.25
N SER A 297 12.49 13.05 17.91
CA SER A 297 12.59 14.24 18.78
C SER A 297 11.86 14.06 20.10
N LEU A 298 10.76 13.30 20.09
CA LEU A 298 9.98 12.94 21.28
C LEU A 298 10.58 11.76 22.06
N GLY A 299 11.65 11.13 21.56
CA GLY A 299 12.30 9.99 22.22
C GLY A 299 11.47 8.70 22.22
N LEU A 300 10.52 8.57 21.30
CA LEU A 300 9.66 7.41 21.12
C LEU A 300 10.44 6.29 20.43
N ASP A 301 10.87 5.28 21.17
CA ASP A 301 11.66 4.18 20.63
C ASP A 301 10.78 3.01 20.12
N GLY A 302 9.50 3.00 20.50
CA GLY A 302 8.50 2.02 20.13
C GLY A 302 8.25 0.94 21.20
N THR A 303 9.00 0.97 22.31
CA THR A 303 8.75 0.10 23.48
C THR A 303 7.56 0.58 24.32
N GLU A 304 7.11 1.81 24.09
CA GLU A 304 6.04 2.42 24.85
C GLU A 304 4.68 1.78 24.58
N THR A 305 3.78 1.95 25.55
CA THR A 305 2.35 1.73 25.37
C THR A 305 1.67 3.08 25.21
N PHE A 306 0.73 3.19 24.27
CA PHE A 306 0.11 4.44 23.87
C PHE A 306 -1.36 4.53 24.30
N SER A 307 -1.74 5.69 24.82
CA SER A 307 -3.13 6.09 25.02
C SER A 307 -3.45 7.36 24.23
N PHE A 308 -4.64 7.41 23.65
CA PHE A 308 -5.16 8.48 22.80
C PHE A 308 -6.50 8.95 23.34
N SER A 309 -6.55 10.17 23.88
CA SER A 309 -7.74 10.72 24.53
C SER A 309 -8.29 11.95 23.80
N GLY A 310 -9.61 12.09 23.82
CA GLY A 310 -10.36 13.18 23.16
C GLY A 310 -10.88 12.83 21.77
N VAL A 311 -10.75 11.57 21.33
CA VAL A 311 -11.30 11.07 20.06
C VAL A 311 -12.84 11.05 20.13
N THR A 312 -13.38 10.78 21.32
CA THR A 312 -14.81 10.76 21.65
C THR A 312 -15.58 12.04 21.27
N ALA A 313 -14.91 13.19 21.12
CA ALA A 313 -15.51 14.44 20.63
C ALA A 313 -16.21 14.29 19.27
N LEU A 314 -15.78 13.32 18.45
CA LEU A 314 -16.44 12.99 17.18
C LEU A 314 -17.90 12.59 17.35
N ASN A 315 -18.28 11.97 18.47
CA ASN A 315 -19.67 11.58 18.75
C ASN A 315 -20.59 12.81 18.95
N GLU A 316 -20.01 13.96 19.27
CA GLU A 316 -20.73 15.23 19.46
C GLU A 316 -20.85 16.04 18.16
N GLY A 317 -20.46 15.45 17.02
CA GLY A 317 -20.45 16.11 15.71
C GLY A 317 -19.24 17.02 15.50
N THR A 318 -18.30 17.07 16.44
CA THR A 318 -17.10 17.93 16.37
C THR A 318 -15.87 17.10 16.02
N THR A 319 -15.14 17.48 14.97
CA THR A 319 -13.82 16.90 14.71
C THR A 319 -12.78 17.64 15.56
N PRO A 320 -12.15 16.99 16.55
CA PRO A 320 -11.12 17.62 17.36
C PRO A 320 -9.92 18.00 16.48
N LYS A 321 -9.30 19.16 16.73
CA LYS A 321 -8.08 19.58 16.00
C LYS A 321 -6.87 18.74 16.40
N THR A 322 -6.80 18.39 17.67
CA THR A 322 -5.75 17.57 18.27
C THR A 322 -6.35 16.58 19.25
N VAL A 323 -5.63 15.50 19.51
CA VAL A 323 -5.92 14.54 20.58
C VAL A 323 -4.70 14.40 21.48
N ARG A 324 -4.92 14.16 22.76
CA ARG A 324 -3.84 13.97 23.73
C ARG A 324 -3.27 12.57 23.55
N VAL A 325 -1.95 12.48 23.37
CA VAL A 325 -1.21 11.22 23.30
C VAL A 325 -0.33 11.08 24.53
N VAL A 326 -0.40 9.92 25.19
CA VAL A 326 0.48 9.55 26.29
C VAL A 326 1.19 8.25 25.92
N ALA A 327 2.51 8.32 25.78
CA ALA A 327 3.38 7.16 25.54
C ALA A 327 4.11 6.80 26.83
N SER A 328 3.84 5.63 27.40
CA SER A 328 4.38 5.20 28.70
C SER A 328 5.33 4.01 28.56
N LYS A 329 6.49 4.08 29.20
CA LYS A 329 7.46 2.99 29.31
C LYS A 329 7.25 2.17 30.58
N ASP A 330 7.76 0.94 30.56
CA ASP A 330 7.69 0.03 31.71
C ASP A 330 8.47 0.54 32.94
N ASP A 331 9.43 1.46 32.75
CA ASP A 331 10.18 2.12 33.83
C ASP A 331 9.42 3.28 34.51
N GLY A 332 8.19 3.55 34.07
CA GLY A 332 7.32 4.61 34.58
C GLY A 332 7.57 5.99 33.98
N THR A 333 8.51 6.13 33.05
CA THR A 333 8.66 7.36 32.27
C THR A 333 7.56 7.47 31.22
N SER A 334 7.12 8.70 30.95
CA SER A 334 6.09 8.96 29.95
C SER A 334 6.39 10.21 29.15
N VAL A 335 6.03 10.19 27.87
CA VAL A 335 6.04 11.34 26.99
C VAL A 335 4.60 11.70 26.64
N GLU A 336 4.26 12.96 26.78
CA GLU A 336 2.92 13.49 26.48
C GLU A 336 3.00 14.57 25.41
N PHE A 337 2.11 14.51 24.43
CA PHE A 337 2.01 15.52 23.38
C PHE A 337 0.61 15.55 22.75
N ASP A 338 0.28 16.67 22.12
CA ASP A 338 -0.97 16.81 21.36
C ASP A 338 -0.73 16.51 19.88
N ALA A 339 -1.25 15.38 19.39
CA ALA A 339 -1.14 15.02 17.99
C ALA A 339 -2.28 15.64 17.17
N VAL A 340 -1.97 16.16 15.98
CA VAL A 340 -2.95 16.76 15.08
C VAL A 340 -3.81 15.65 14.46
N VAL A 341 -5.13 15.79 14.57
CA VAL A 341 -6.06 14.85 13.95
C VAL A 341 -6.19 15.18 12.47
N ARG A 342 -5.89 14.20 11.61
CA ARG A 342 -5.88 14.38 10.16
C ARG A 342 -7.17 13.90 9.51
N ILE A 343 -8.31 14.22 10.11
CA ILE A 343 -9.65 14.13 9.52
C ILE A 343 -10.00 15.54 9.03
N ASP A 344 -9.86 15.76 7.73
CA ASP A 344 -9.74 17.11 7.17
C ASP A 344 -11.09 17.65 6.67
N THR A 345 -12.13 16.80 6.57
CA THR A 345 -13.46 17.19 6.07
C THR A 345 -14.61 16.59 6.91
N PRO A 346 -15.82 17.19 6.88
CA PRO A 346 -17.00 16.62 7.53
C PRO A 346 -17.37 15.22 7.02
N GLY A 347 -17.23 14.97 5.71
CA GLY A 347 -17.51 13.64 5.14
C GLY A 347 -16.54 12.57 5.63
N GLU A 348 -15.27 12.90 5.79
CA GLU A 348 -14.28 12.01 6.41
C GLU A 348 -14.62 11.70 7.87
N ALA A 349 -15.13 12.68 8.62
CA ALA A 349 -15.59 12.48 10.00
C ALA A 349 -16.81 11.54 10.06
N GLU A 350 -17.76 11.66 9.13
CA GLU A 350 -18.89 10.74 9.00
C GLU A 350 -18.44 9.30 8.69
N TYR A 351 -17.48 9.12 7.78
CA TYR A 351 -16.93 7.79 7.49
C TYR A 351 -16.28 7.18 8.73
N PHE A 352 -15.47 7.96 9.45
CA PHE A 352 -14.81 7.49 10.66
C PHE A 352 -15.81 7.11 11.76
N ARG A 353 -16.82 7.95 12.02
CA ARG A 353 -17.91 7.65 12.98
C ARG A 353 -18.66 6.35 12.64
N ASN A 354 -18.73 6.00 11.37
CA ASN A 354 -19.39 4.78 10.92
C ASN A 354 -18.51 3.52 11.01
N GLY A 355 -17.25 3.65 11.44
CA GLY A 355 -16.24 2.60 11.41
C GLY A 355 -15.59 2.39 10.04
N GLY A 356 -15.93 3.24 9.05
CA GLY A 356 -15.41 3.20 7.69
C GLY A 356 -16.42 3.62 6.62
N ILE A 357 -15.93 3.87 5.40
CA ILE A 357 -16.74 4.27 4.26
C ILE A 357 -17.69 3.16 3.80
N LEU A 358 -17.26 1.89 3.90
CA LEU A 358 -18.08 0.75 3.47
C LEU A 358 -19.32 0.61 4.35
N GLN A 359 -19.15 0.75 5.67
CA GLN A 359 -20.21 0.70 6.66
C GLN A 359 -21.16 1.90 6.50
N TYR A 360 -20.61 3.10 6.31
CA TYR A 360 -21.39 4.32 6.02
C TYR A 360 -22.29 4.15 4.79
N VAL A 361 -21.73 3.66 3.68
CA VAL A 361 -22.48 3.47 2.43
C VAL A 361 -23.58 2.43 2.61
N LEU A 362 -23.28 1.29 3.25
CA LEU A 362 -24.28 0.25 3.48
C LEU A 362 -25.45 0.75 4.34
N ARG A 363 -25.18 1.46 5.45
CA ARG A 363 -26.24 2.07 6.28
C ARG A 363 -27.07 3.07 5.48
N SER A 364 -26.41 3.88 4.66
CA SER A 364 -27.08 4.89 3.82
C SER A 364 -28.00 4.26 2.77
N LEU A 365 -27.62 3.12 2.19
CA LEU A 365 -28.43 2.39 1.21
C LEU A 365 -29.64 1.67 1.83
N VAL A 366 -29.54 1.23 3.09
CA VAL A 366 -30.63 0.54 3.80
C VAL A 366 -31.60 1.55 4.45
N ALA A 367 -31.12 2.76 4.76
CA ALA A 367 -31.96 3.84 5.28
C ALA A 367 -32.76 4.58 4.19
N ALA A 368 -32.33 4.48 2.93
CA ALA A 368 -33.01 5.03 1.75
C ALA A 368 -34.12 4.09 1.27
#